data_AF-A0A139HU80-F1
#
_entry.id   AF-A0A139HU80-F1
#
_cell.length_a   1.000
_cell.length_b   1.000
_cell.length_c   1.000
_cell.angle_alpha   90.00
_cell.angle_beta   90.00
_cell.angle_gamma   90.00
#
_symmetry.space_group_name_H-M   'P 1'
#
loop_
_entity.id
_entity.type
_entity.pdbx_description
1 polymer ?
#
loop_
_entity_poly.entity_id
_entity_poly.type
_entity_poly.pdbx_seq_one_letter_code
_entity_poly.pdbx_strand_id
1 'polypeptide(L)' 'MQTNIGNSLADGRFNMEGMGLMKQAFGEWEGGYSDLNKMATLVAFLCSEDAEMINGATVTADGGMTAN' A
#
# COMPACT_ATOMS: atom_id res chain seq x y z
N MET A 1 -16.85 -5.76 -8.00
CA MET A 1 -17.08 -4.42 -7.41
C MET A 1 -15.76 -3.66 -7.45
N GLN A 2 -15.66 -2.52 -8.13
CA GLN A 2 -14.49 -1.67 -8.01
C GLN A 2 -14.63 -0.84 -6.73
N THR A 3 -13.74 -1.06 -5.77
CA THR A 3 -13.72 -0.31 -4.51
C THR A 3 -13.00 1.04 -4.69
N ASN A 4 -13.22 1.98 -3.77
CA ASN A 4 -12.53 3.28 -3.77
C ASN A 4 -10.99 3.13 -3.83
N ILE A 5 -10.46 2.05 -3.24
CA ILE A 5 -9.03 1.72 -3.28
C ILE A 5 -8.60 1.32 -4.69
N GLY A 6 -9.38 0.47 -5.37
CA GLY A 6 -9.12 0.07 -6.76
C GLY A 6 -9.10 1.24 -7.74
N ASN A 7 -10.03 2.19 -7.61
CA ASN A 7 -10.05 3.39 -8.46
C ASN A 7 -8.87 4.32 -8.15
N SER A 8 -8.54 4.54 -6.88
CA SER A 8 -7.40 5.38 -6.52
C SER A 8 -6.06 4.80 -6.98
N LEU A 9 -5.94 3.46 -7.03
CA LEU A 9 -4.79 2.76 -7.59
C LEU A 9 -4.72 2.88 -9.12
N ALA A 10 -5.86 2.69 -9.79
CA ALA A 10 -5.97 2.75 -11.25
C ALA A 10 -5.75 4.17 -11.81
N ASP A 11 -6.14 5.20 -11.06
CA ASP A 11 -5.93 6.60 -11.43
C ASP A 11 -4.48 7.06 -11.26
N GLY A 12 -3.59 6.22 -10.68
CA GLY A 12 -2.19 6.54 -10.48
C GLY A 12 -1.95 7.73 -9.55
N ARG A 13 -2.92 8.08 -8.69
CA ARG A 13 -2.87 9.23 -7.76
C ARG A 13 -1.98 8.97 -6.54
N PHE A 14 -0.83 8.34 -6.74
CA PHE A 14 0.17 8.17 -5.70
C PHE A 14 0.79 9.52 -5.34
N ASN A 15 1.01 9.78 -4.06
CA ASN A 15 1.73 10.96 -3.60
C ASN A 15 3.23 10.82 -3.89
N MET A 16 3.60 11.00 -5.15
CA MET A 16 4.98 10.87 -5.62
C MET A 16 5.90 11.96 -5.04
N GLU A 17 5.36 13.14 -4.74
CA GLU A 17 6.08 14.22 -4.07
C GLU A 17 6.47 13.83 -2.64
N GLY A 18 5.51 13.33 -1.86
CA GLY A 18 5.77 12.81 -0.51
C GLY A 18 6.75 11.63 -0.53
N MET A 19 6.65 10.73 -1.51
CA MET A 19 7.63 9.65 -1.71
C MET A 19 9.04 10.21 -2.00
N GLY A 20 9.15 11.26 -2.82
CA GLY A 20 10.41 11.94 -3.09
C GLY A 20 11.04 12.54 -1.83
N LEU A 21 10.24 13.22 -1.00
CA LEU A 21 10.67 13.77 0.29
C LEU A 21 11.16 12.68 1.25
N MET A 22 10.42 11.56 1.34
CA MET A 22 10.82 10.42 2.17
C MET A 22 12.16 9.83 1.72
N LYS A 23 12.35 9.63 0.40
CA LYS A 23 13.62 9.13 -0.15
C LYS A 23 14.78 10.08 0.12
N GLN A 24 14.55 11.40 0.07
CA GLN A 24 15.58 12.38 0.38
C GLN A 24 15.96 12.37 1.87
N ALA A 25 14.98 12.24 2.77
CA ALA A 25 15.21 12.30 4.21
C ALA A 25 15.84 11.02 4.77
N PHE A 26 15.41 9.85 4.28
CA PHE A 26 15.77 8.55 4.86
C PHE A 26 16.64 7.67 3.95
N GLY A 27 16.91 8.12 2.72
CA GLY A 27 17.60 7.30 1.71
C GLY A 27 16.75 6.13 1.22
N GLU A 28 17.37 5.22 0.46
CA GLU A 28 16.75 3.93 0.12
C GLU A 28 16.99 2.95 1.27
N TRP A 29 16.16 3.06 2.31
CA TRP A 29 16.16 2.09 3.39
C TRP A 29 15.33 0.87 3.01
N GLU A 30 15.94 -0.32 3.06
CA GLU A 30 15.24 -1.58 2.84
C GLU A 30 14.14 -1.77 3.89
N GLY A 31 12.88 -1.86 3.43
CA GLY A 31 11.69 -1.91 4.29
C GLY A 31 11.10 -0.54 4.64
N GLY A 32 11.78 0.57 4.34
CA GLY A 32 11.28 1.93 4.57
C GLY A 32 10.19 2.39 3.60
N TYR A 33 9.95 1.61 2.53
CA TYR A 33 8.85 1.81 1.60
C TYR A 33 8.40 0.47 1.02
N SER A 34 7.09 0.36 0.72
CA SER A 34 6.54 -0.78 0.01
C SER A 34 6.62 -0.56 -1.49
N ASP A 35 7.17 -1.54 -2.20
CA ASP A 35 7.20 -1.56 -3.66
C ASP A 35 5.79 -1.52 -4.25
N LEU A 36 5.62 -0.78 -5.35
CA LEU A 36 4.29 -0.57 -5.95
C LEU A 36 3.64 -1.87 -6.42
N ASN A 37 4.42 -2.82 -6.96
CA ASN A 37 3.86 -4.11 -7.37
C ASN A 37 3.45 -4.94 -6.16
N LYS A 38 4.20 -4.87 -5.05
CA LYS A 38 3.80 -5.51 -3.79
C LYS A 38 2.51 -4.90 -3.23
N MET A 39 2.35 -3.58 -3.31
CA MET A 39 1.10 -2.90 -2.93
C MET A 39 -0.07 -3.34 -3.80
N ALA A 40 0.12 -3.43 -5.12
CA ALA A 40 -0.91 -3.92 -6.04
C ALA A 40 -1.30 -5.37 -5.73
N THR A 41 -0.33 -6.23 -5.40
CA THR A 41 -0.58 -7.63 -4.98
C THR A 41 -1.39 -7.70 -3.68
N LEU A 42 -1.06 -6.87 -2.67
CA LEU A 42 -1.85 -6.79 -1.44
C LEU A 42 -3.30 -6.37 -1.72
N VAL A 43 -3.50 -5.35 -2.56
CA VAL A 43 -4.84 -4.90 -2.95
C VAL A 43 -5.59 -6.00 -3.71
N ALA A 44 -4.93 -6.71 -4.62
CA ALA A 44 -5.53 -7.82 -5.35
C ALA A 44 -5.96 -8.95 -4.41
N PHE A 45 -5.15 -9.29 -3.40
CA PHE A 45 -5.51 -10.24 -2.36
C PHE A 45 -6.74 -9.78 -1.55
N LEU A 46 -6.76 -8.52 -1.08
CA LEU A 46 -7.90 -7.98 -0.35
C LEU A 46 -9.19 -7.90 -1.19
N CYS A 47 -9.09 -7.97 -2.51
CA CYS A 47 -10.23 -8.00 -3.43
C CYS A 47 -10.61 -9.43 -3.88
N SER A 48 -9.87 -10.47 -3.47
CA SER A 48 -10.17 -11.87 -3.81
C SER A 48 -11.16 -12.51 -2.83
N GLU A 49 -11.69 -13.67 -3.19
CA GLU A 49 -12.56 -14.47 -2.31
C GLU A 49 -11.80 -14.98 -1.06
N ASP A 50 -10.48 -15.12 -1.15
CA ASP A 50 -9.64 -15.58 -0.01
C ASP A 50 -9.66 -14.59 1.17
N ALA A 51 -10.03 -13.33 0.92
CA ALA A 51 -10.13 -12.28 1.92
C ALA A 51 -11.58 -11.97 2.33
N GLU A 52 -12.57 -12.82 2.00
CA GLU A 52 -14.00 -12.52 2.20
C GLU A 52 -14.39 -12.16 3.65
N MET A 53 -13.66 -12.71 4.64
CA MET A 53 -13.90 -12.44 6.06
C MET A 53 -13.26 -11.14 6.55
N ILE A 54 -12.39 -10.50 5.77
CA ILE A 54 -11.66 -9.29 6.17
C ILE A 54 -12.49 -8.07 5.80
N ASN A 55 -13.02 -7.37 6.81
CA ASN A 55 -13.74 -6.12 6.63
C ASN A 55 -13.47 -5.14 7.80
N GLY A 56 -13.78 -3.85 7.59
CA GLY A 56 -13.70 -2.82 8.64
C GLY A 56 -12.30 -2.57 9.23
N ALA A 57 -11.25 -3.17 8.66
CA ALA A 57 -9.90 -3.15 9.18
C ALA A 57 -8.98 -2.23 8.35
N THR A 58 -7.97 -1.66 9.02
CA THR A 58 -6.84 -1.01 8.36
C THR A 58 -5.69 -2.00 8.27
N VAL A 59 -5.20 -2.27 7.07
CA VAL A 59 -4.03 -3.13 6.83
C VAL A 59 -2.84 -2.23 6.49
N THR A 60 -1.86 -2.17 7.41
CA THR A 60 -0.66 -1.35 7.22
C THR A 60 0.40 -2.13 6.42
N ALA A 61 0.87 -1.53 5.32
CA ALA A 61 1.94 -2.07 4.48
C ALA A 61 3.18 -1.17 4.56
N ASP A 62 3.83 -1.18 5.73
CA ASP A 62 4.91 -0.24 6.11
C ASP A 62 6.23 -0.94 6.50
N GLY A 63 6.40 -2.21 6.10
CA GLY A 63 7.58 -2.99 6.46
C GLY A 63 7.69 -3.34 7.95
N GLY A 64 6.61 -3.20 8.72
CA GLY A 64 6.58 -3.50 10.16
C GLY A 64 6.97 -2.31 11.04
N MET A 65 7.05 -1.10 10.48
CA MET A 65 7.36 0.12 11.23
C MET A 65 6.39 0.39 12.39
N THR A 66 5.11 0.02 12.22
CA THR A 66 4.06 0.18 13.24
C THR A 66 3.73 -1.11 13.99
N ALA A 67 4.53 -2.17 13.84
CA ALA A 67 4.35 -3.40 14.61
C ALA A 67 4.67 -3.16 16.09
N ASN A 68 3.72 -3.47 16.98
CA ASN A 68 3.86 -3.46 18.44
C ASN A 68 3.93 -4.87 19.00
#